data_AF-A0A6L6PKB0-F1
#
_entry.id   AF-A0A6L6PKB0-F1
#
_cell.length_a   1.000
_cell.length_b   1.000
_cell.length_c   1.000
_cell.angle_alpha   90.00
_cell.angle_beta   90.00
_cell.angle_gamma   90.00
#
_symmetry.space_group_name_H-M   'P 1'
#
loop_
_entity.id
_entity.type
_entity.pdbx_description
1 polymer ?
#
loop_
_entity_poly.entity_id
_entity_poly.type
_entity_poly.pdbx_seq_one_letter_code
_entity_poly.pdbx_strand_id
1 'polypeptide(L)'
;MTISGFIKKQNATLLQDFSKSGYCVVAVAASKLPDMQRFEDWELEKLPGCRTSSALVIRKRPTYEAECWVRWDYRGYRKAFAAYLDAFYPEFSDVLNPSLHVDHLEPRFRFRKGDNYFVRLHLVSSKVNSSYGAGFEQGFYQTERSKPLDGVVHLSWLGFCKAKGTLLPGKNSGTRAWEQWARTEAKIFSEDSGELASHAYVGLLTFLQLGYTRYYAGEDKQLDYEAIFKAYDRAHHAS
;
A
#
# COMPACT_ATOMS: atom_id res chain seq x y z
N MET A 1 -8.89 -10.11 -22.56
CA MET A 1 -7.59 -9.79 -21.93
C MET A 1 -7.44 -10.64 -20.67
N THR A 2 -6.23 -10.87 -20.15
CA THR A 2 -6.05 -11.73 -18.94
C THR A 2 -6.05 -10.89 -17.65
N ILE A 3 -6.34 -11.52 -16.51
CA ILE A 3 -6.20 -10.88 -15.18
C ILE A 3 -4.80 -10.29 -14.95
N SER A 4 -3.77 -10.85 -15.59
CA SER A 4 -2.42 -10.29 -15.61
C SER A 4 -2.36 -8.90 -16.26
N GLY A 5 -3.22 -8.62 -17.24
CA GLY A 5 -3.40 -7.30 -17.84
C GLY A 5 -3.97 -6.29 -16.83
N PHE A 6 -4.99 -6.69 -16.07
CA PHE A 6 -5.54 -5.87 -14.99
C PHE A 6 -4.49 -5.56 -13.93
N ILE A 7 -3.75 -6.57 -13.44
CA ILE A 7 -2.69 -6.39 -12.44
C ILE A 7 -1.60 -5.42 -12.95
N LYS A 8 -1.18 -5.56 -14.21
CA LYS A 8 -0.22 -4.64 -14.83
C LYS A 8 -0.75 -3.21 -14.84
N LYS A 9 -2.01 -3.01 -15.22
CA LYS A 9 -2.67 -1.70 -15.24
C LYS A 9 -2.75 -1.08 -13.84
N GLN A 10 -3.26 -1.86 -12.88
CA GLN A 10 -3.39 -1.48 -11.48
C GLN A 10 -2.03 -1.05 -10.88
N ASN A 11 -0.96 -1.79 -11.17
CA ASN A 11 0.38 -1.48 -10.69
C ASN A 11 0.98 -0.24 -11.38
N ALA A 12 0.70 -0.03 -12.67
CA ALA A 12 1.12 1.17 -13.39
C ALA A 12 0.45 2.43 -12.80
N THR A 13 -0.85 2.37 -12.50
CA THR A 13 -1.57 3.47 -11.84
C THR A 13 -0.99 3.75 -10.45
N LEU A 14 -0.72 2.72 -9.65
CA LEU A 14 -0.14 2.89 -8.32
C LEU A 14 1.26 3.54 -8.38
N LEU A 15 2.11 3.10 -9.32
CA LEU A 15 3.45 3.67 -9.52
C LEU A 15 3.38 5.13 -9.97
N GLN A 16 2.45 5.46 -10.85
CA GLN A 16 2.22 6.84 -11.27
C GLN A 16 1.77 7.73 -10.09
N ASP A 17 0.88 7.24 -9.23
CA ASP A 17 0.45 7.96 -8.03
C ASP A 17 1.62 8.15 -7.04
N PHE A 18 2.48 7.13 -6.91
CA PHE A 18 3.60 7.15 -5.97
C PHE A 18 4.73 8.10 -6.43
N SER A 19 5.06 8.08 -7.72
CA SER A 19 6.16 8.87 -8.31
C SER A 19 5.92 10.39 -8.36
N LYS A 20 4.66 10.85 -8.29
CA LYS A 20 4.34 12.27 -8.58
C LYS A 20 4.56 13.25 -7.43
N SER A 21 4.69 12.79 -6.18
CA SER A 21 4.90 13.71 -5.04
C SER A 21 5.10 13.00 -3.68
N GLY A 22 5.40 11.70 -3.62
CA GLY A 22 5.55 10.99 -2.34
C GLY A 22 4.24 10.79 -1.56
N TYR A 23 3.09 11.06 -2.18
CA TYR A 23 1.77 11.04 -1.54
C TYR A 23 0.73 10.24 -2.34
N CYS A 24 1.01 8.97 -2.65
CA CYS A 24 -0.02 8.07 -3.18
C CYS A 24 -1.10 7.85 -2.12
N VAL A 25 -2.26 8.52 -2.23
CA VAL A 25 -3.34 8.37 -1.25
C VAL A 25 -3.98 6.98 -1.39
N VAL A 26 -4.03 6.25 -0.28
CA VAL A 26 -4.58 4.89 -0.17
C VAL A 26 -5.73 4.77 0.83
N ALA A 27 -5.88 5.74 1.73
CA ALA A 27 -7.09 5.89 2.51
C ALA A 27 -7.43 7.36 2.75
N VAL A 28 -8.71 7.67 2.84
CA VAL A 28 -9.22 9.04 3.02
C VAL A 28 -10.44 9.03 3.92
N ALA A 29 -10.51 9.98 4.85
CA ALA A 29 -11.68 10.19 5.69
C ALA A 29 -12.84 10.66 4.82
N ALA A 30 -14.05 10.19 5.11
CA ALA A 30 -15.26 10.60 4.41
C ALA A 30 -15.47 12.13 4.44
N SER A 31 -15.04 12.79 5.53
CA SER A 31 -15.09 14.25 5.67
C SER A 31 -14.13 15.00 4.75
N LYS A 32 -13.08 14.33 4.23
CA LYS A 32 -12.08 14.91 3.31
C LYS A 32 -12.41 14.68 1.84
N LEU A 33 -13.38 13.84 1.52
CA LEU A 33 -13.77 13.59 0.13
C LEU A 33 -14.15 14.88 -0.64
N PRO A 34 -14.89 15.86 -0.07
CA PRO A 34 -15.16 17.11 -0.78
C PRO A 34 -13.90 17.91 -1.11
N ASP A 35 -12.90 17.90 -0.21
CA ASP A 35 -11.61 18.57 -0.44
C ASP A 35 -10.85 17.86 -1.58
N MET A 36 -10.84 16.52 -1.59
CA MET A 36 -10.20 15.74 -2.67
C MET A 36 -10.85 16.03 -4.03
N GLN A 37 -12.18 16.15 -4.09
CA GLN A 37 -12.87 16.52 -5.34
C GLN A 37 -12.48 17.91 -5.82
N ARG A 38 -12.38 18.86 -4.89
CA ARG A 38 -12.16 20.28 -5.23
C ARG A 38 -10.72 20.60 -5.59
N PHE A 39 -9.76 20.01 -4.86
CA PHE A 39 -8.36 20.42 -4.93
C PHE A 39 -7.46 19.39 -5.58
N GLU A 40 -7.81 18.10 -5.49
CA GLU A 40 -7.02 17.00 -6.05
C GLU A 40 -7.63 16.43 -7.35
N ASP A 41 -8.73 17.02 -7.83
CA ASP A 41 -9.45 16.63 -9.06
C ASP A 41 -9.85 15.15 -9.08
N TRP A 42 -10.44 14.71 -7.96
CA TRP A 42 -11.04 13.39 -7.83
C TRP A 42 -12.49 13.39 -8.29
N GLU A 43 -12.87 12.40 -9.07
CA GLU A 43 -14.27 12.10 -9.39
C GLU A 43 -14.74 10.92 -8.55
N LEU A 44 -15.88 11.09 -7.89
CA LEU A 44 -16.49 10.07 -7.05
C LEU A 44 -17.72 9.52 -7.76
N GLU A 45 -17.72 8.21 -7.96
CA GLU A 45 -18.80 7.49 -8.61
C GLU A 45 -19.38 6.44 -7.65
N LYS A 46 -20.70 6.22 -7.73
CA LYS A 46 -21.36 5.17 -6.97
C LYS A 46 -21.03 3.82 -7.58
N LEU A 47 -20.55 2.89 -6.76
CA LEU A 47 -20.41 1.49 -7.16
C LEU A 47 -21.81 0.82 -7.26
N PRO A 48 -22.20 0.25 -8.42
CA PRO A 48 -23.47 -0.45 -8.56
C PRO A 48 -23.65 -1.57 -7.52
N GLY A 49 -24.88 -1.72 -7.02
CA GLY A 49 -25.19 -2.73 -5.98
C GLY A 49 -24.64 -2.42 -4.58
N CYS A 50 -23.89 -1.33 -4.40
CA CYS A 50 -23.35 -0.93 -3.10
C CYS A 50 -23.95 0.40 -2.60
N ARG A 51 -23.99 0.56 -1.28
CA ARG A 51 -24.27 1.87 -0.65
C ARG A 51 -23.01 2.73 -0.75
N THR A 52 -23.16 4.00 -1.11
CA THR A 52 -22.04 4.96 -1.21
C THR A 52 -21.29 5.15 0.11
N SER A 53 -21.97 4.98 1.24
CA SER A 53 -21.35 4.98 2.58
C SER A 53 -20.52 3.73 2.91
N SER A 54 -20.52 2.72 2.03
CA SER A 54 -19.80 1.45 2.21
C SER A 54 -18.73 1.22 1.14
N ALA A 55 -19.02 1.57 -0.11
CA ALA A 55 -18.10 1.44 -1.23
C ALA A 55 -18.39 2.50 -2.29
N LEU A 56 -17.33 2.96 -2.94
CA LEU A 56 -17.35 3.97 -3.99
C LEU A 56 -16.22 3.73 -4.98
N VAL A 57 -16.34 4.34 -6.15
CA VAL A 57 -15.30 4.36 -7.18
C VAL A 57 -14.69 5.76 -7.21
N ILE A 58 -13.38 5.82 -7.24
CA ILE A 58 -12.63 7.08 -7.37
C ILE A 58 -11.88 7.04 -8.70
N ARG A 59 -11.96 8.13 -9.46
CA ARG A 59 -11.09 8.38 -10.62
C ARG A 59 -10.27 9.64 -10.34
N LYS A 60 -8.97 9.59 -10.64
CA LYS A 60 -8.03 10.69 -10.36
C LYS A 60 -7.36 11.15 -11.64
N ARG A 61 -7.06 12.44 -11.78
CA ARG A 61 -6.19 12.90 -12.86
C ARG A 61 -4.80 12.27 -12.81
N PRO A 62 -4.12 12.13 -13.97
CA PRO A 62 -4.61 12.46 -15.31
C PRO A 62 -5.27 11.28 -16.02
N THR A 63 -5.19 10.07 -15.46
CA THR A 63 -5.61 8.84 -16.15
C THR A 63 -7.10 8.57 -16.01
N TYR A 64 -7.72 9.09 -14.94
CA TYR A 64 -9.11 8.83 -14.57
C TYR A 64 -9.45 7.33 -14.56
N GLU A 65 -8.45 6.50 -14.25
CA GLU A 65 -8.66 5.07 -14.04
C GLU A 65 -9.55 4.86 -12.83
N ALA A 66 -10.52 3.96 -12.97
CA ALA A 66 -11.45 3.66 -11.90
C ALA A 66 -10.73 2.87 -10.81
N GLU A 67 -10.81 3.33 -9.56
CA GLU A 67 -10.28 2.64 -8.39
C GLU A 67 -11.42 2.23 -7.47
N CYS A 68 -11.36 1.02 -6.92
CA CYS A 68 -12.36 0.55 -5.95
C CYS A 68 -11.96 0.94 -4.52
N TRP A 69 -12.82 1.68 -3.83
CA TRP A 69 -12.59 2.12 -2.45
C TRP A 69 -13.74 1.67 -1.56
N VAL A 70 -13.42 1.18 -0.36
CA VAL A 70 -14.41 0.68 0.60
C VAL A 70 -14.19 1.26 1.98
N ARG A 71 -15.25 1.40 2.76
CA ARG A 71 -15.12 1.77 4.17
C ARG A 71 -14.24 0.74 4.88
N TRP A 72 -13.29 1.19 5.71
CA TRP A 72 -12.24 0.34 6.27
C TRP A 72 -12.75 -0.92 6.99
N ASP A 73 -13.91 -0.85 7.65
CA ASP A 73 -14.54 -1.94 8.40
C ASP A 73 -15.55 -2.77 7.56
N TYR A 74 -15.72 -2.45 6.28
CA TYR A 74 -16.73 -3.05 5.43
C TYR A 74 -16.43 -4.52 5.13
N ARG A 75 -17.21 -5.44 5.70
CA ARG A 75 -17.00 -6.89 5.53
C ARG A 75 -17.30 -7.40 4.11
N GLY A 76 -18.11 -6.67 3.35
CA GLY A 76 -18.49 -7.05 1.98
C GLY A 76 -17.50 -6.65 0.89
N TYR A 77 -16.29 -6.23 1.24
CA TYR A 77 -15.34 -5.61 0.30
C TYR A 77 -14.99 -6.50 -0.90
N ARG A 78 -14.90 -7.82 -0.75
CA ARG A 78 -14.67 -8.75 -1.88
C ARG A 78 -15.82 -8.73 -2.89
N LYS A 79 -17.07 -8.66 -2.41
CA LYS A 79 -18.25 -8.55 -3.27
C LYS A 79 -18.31 -7.19 -3.96
N ALA A 80 -17.92 -6.12 -3.27
CA ALA A 80 -17.78 -4.81 -3.88
C ALA A 80 -16.71 -4.80 -4.97
N PHE A 81 -15.56 -5.43 -4.74
CA PHE A 81 -14.51 -5.53 -5.75
C PHE A 81 -14.95 -6.33 -6.99
N ALA A 82 -15.68 -7.43 -6.80
CA ALA A 82 -16.28 -8.17 -7.92
C ALA A 82 -17.26 -7.28 -8.72
N ALA A 83 -18.19 -6.59 -8.05
CA ALA A 83 -19.11 -5.66 -8.72
C ALA A 83 -18.38 -4.51 -9.44
N TYR A 84 -17.22 -4.08 -8.92
CA TYR A 84 -16.36 -3.09 -9.57
C TYR A 84 -15.71 -3.65 -10.83
N LEU A 85 -15.19 -4.88 -10.80
CA LEU A 85 -14.67 -5.53 -12.01
C LEU A 85 -15.79 -5.68 -13.04
N ASP A 86 -16.98 -6.15 -12.65
CA ASP A 86 -18.11 -6.33 -13.56
C ASP A 86 -18.53 -5.01 -14.23
N ALA A 87 -18.52 -3.90 -13.49
CA ALA A 87 -18.97 -2.60 -13.98
C ALA A 87 -17.91 -1.86 -14.83
N PHE A 88 -16.64 -1.91 -14.44
CA PHE A 88 -15.58 -1.06 -15.03
C PHE A 88 -14.57 -1.83 -15.87
N TYR A 89 -14.47 -3.14 -15.65
CA TYR A 89 -13.57 -4.02 -16.38
C TYR A 89 -14.22 -5.38 -16.65
N PRO A 90 -15.38 -5.42 -17.33
CA PRO A 90 -16.18 -6.63 -17.52
C PRO A 90 -15.39 -7.76 -18.18
N GLU A 91 -14.36 -7.44 -18.98
CA GLU A 91 -13.44 -8.40 -19.58
C GLU A 91 -12.56 -9.18 -18.58
N PHE A 92 -12.60 -8.84 -17.29
CA PHE A 92 -11.88 -9.51 -16.19
C PHE A 92 -12.80 -10.10 -15.11
N SER A 93 -14.12 -9.92 -15.22
CA SER A 93 -15.13 -10.36 -14.23
C SER A 93 -15.04 -11.85 -13.86
N ASP A 94 -14.77 -12.70 -14.85
CA ASP A 94 -14.72 -14.16 -14.70
C ASP A 94 -13.40 -14.71 -14.10
N VAL A 95 -12.44 -13.85 -13.74
CA VAL A 95 -11.03 -14.29 -13.53
C VAL A 95 -10.50 -14.04 -12.11
N LEU A 96 -11.36 -14.06 -11.08
CA LEU A 96 -10.89 -14.16 -9.69
C LEU A 96 -10.39 -15.58 -9.41
N ASN A 97 -9.21 -15.89 -9.96
CA ASN A 97 -8.47 -17.11 -9.72
C ASN A 97 -8.19 -17.26 -8.21
N PRO A 98 -8.29 -18.48 -7.61
CA PRO A 98 -7.96 -18.73 -6.20
C PRO A 98 -6.56 -18.26 -5.77
N SER A 99 -5.64 -18.08 -6.72
CA SER A 99 -4.31 -17.54 -6.47
C SER A 99 -4.25 -16.03 -6.22
N LEU A 100 -5.37 -15.31 -6.36
CA LEU A 100 -5.46 -13.86 -6.15
C LEU A 100 -6.40 -13.53 -4.99
N HIS A 101 -5.99 -12.59 -4.16
CA HIS A 101 -6.79 -12.03 -3.08
C HIS A 101 -7.03 -10.55 -3.33
N VAL A 102 -8.25 -10.12 -3.05
CA VAL A 102 -8.55 -8.70 -2.87
C VAL A 102 -8.14 -8.33 -1.45
N ASP A 103 -7.42 -7.22 -1.31
CA ASP A 103 -7.08 -6.69 0.00
C ASP A 103 -7.11 -5.15 0.04
N HIS A 104 -7.09 -4.59 1.24
CA HIS A 104 -6.96 -3.16 1.48
C HIS A 104 -5.48 -2.79 1.39
N LEU A 105 -5.14 -1.71 0.66
CA LEU A 105 -3.77 -1.20 0.65
C LEU A 105 -3.33 -0.69 2.03
N GLU A 106 -4.29 -0.20 2.82
CA GLU A 106 -4.08 0.16 4.22
C GLU A 106 -4.84 -0.82 5.15
N PRO A 107 -4.13 -1.59 5.99
CA PRO A 107 -4.75 -2.57 6.87
C PRO A 107 -5.67 -1.95 7.92
N ARG A 108 -6.71 -2.73 8.26
CA ARG A 108 -7.74 -2.36 9.24
C ARG A 108 -7.19 -1.96 10.61
N PHE A 109 -6.03 -2.52 10.98
CA PHE A 109 -5.38 -2.25 12.26
C PHE A 109 -4.94 -0.79 12.43
N ARG A 110 -4.80 -0.02 11.33
CA ARG A 110 -4.48 1.41 11.39
C ARG A 110 -5.63 2.25 11.98
N PHE A 111 -6.86 1.79 11.82
CA PHE A 111 -8.08 2.54 12.14
C PHE A 111 -8.67 2.14 13.50
N ARG A 112 -9.46 3.04 14.08
CA ARG A 112 -10.15 2.90 15.38
C ARG A 112 -11.66 2.85 15.18
N LYS A 113 -12.37 2.32 16.18
CA LYS A 113 -13.83 2.34 16.19
C LYS A 113 -14.30 3.81 16.18
N GLY A 114 -15.16 4.15 15.23
CA GLY A 114 -15.64 5.52 15.01
C GLY A 114 -14.95 6.24 13.86
N ASP A 115 -13.79 5.76 13.42
CA ASP A 115 -13.14 6.27 12.22
C ASP A 115 -14.02 6.00 11.00
N ASN A 116 -14.13 6.97 10.10
CA ASN A 116 -14.90 6.85 8.88
C ASN A 116 -14.00 7.10 7.66
N TYR A 117 -13.19 6.10 7.34
CA TYR A 117 -12.25 6.12 6.21
C TYR A 117 -12.70 5.17 5.11
N PHE A 118 -12.50 5.60 3.87
CA PHE A 118 -12.47 4.76 2.70
C PHE A 118 -11.03 4.37 2.41
N VAL A 119 -10.81 3.11 2.06
CA VAL A 119 -9.50 2.53 1.77
C VAL A 119 -9.53 1.92 0.37
N ARG A 120 -8.51 2.20 -0.42
CA ARG A 120 -8.30 1.63 -1.74
C ARG A 120 -8.12 0.12 -1.63
N LEU A 121 -8.86 -0.62 -2.46
CA LEU A 121 -8.67 -2.05 -2.65
C LEU A 121 -7.64 -2.31 -3.75
N HIS A 122 -6.94 -3.43 -3.61
CA HIS A 122 -5.94 -3.89 -4.57
C HIS A 122 -6.04 -5.40 -4.72
N LEU A 123 -5.86 -5.88 -5.94
CA LEU A 123 -5.72 -7.29 -6.22
C LEU A 123 -4.25 -7.69 -6.06
N VAL A 124 -3.98 -8.66 -5.18
CA VAL A 124 -2.64 -9.15 -4.86
C VAL A 124 -2.58 -10.67 -4.97
N SER A 125 -1.37 -11.20 -5.19
CA SER A 125 -1.16 -12.65 -5.12
C SER A 125 -1.41 -13.18 -3.70
N SER A 126 -2.13 -14.28 -3.59
CA SER A 126 -2.35 -15.02 -2.34
C SER A 126 -1.04 -15.38 -1.64
N LYS A 127 0.02 -15.73 -2.40
CA LYS A 127 1.36 -16.00 -1.87
C LYS A 127 1.97 -14.76 -1.23
N VAL A 128 1.84 -13.62 -1.91
CA VAL A 128 2.30 -12.32 -1.39
C VAL A 128 1.55 -12.00 -0.12
N ASN A 129 0.22 -11.99 -0.15
CA ASN A 129 -0.59 -11.71 1.03
C ASN A 129 -0.25 -12.59 2.24
N SER A 130 0.03 -13.88 2.00
CA SER A 130 0.41 -14.82 3.04
C SER A 130 1.79 -14.55 3.64
N SER A 131 2.73 -13.99 2.86
CA SER A 131 4.09 -13.66 3.33
C SER A 131 4.12 -12.51 4.32
N TYR A 132 3.15 -11.59 4.25
CA TYR A 132 3.00 -10.50 5.21
C TYR A 132 2.38 -11.11 6.47
N GLY A 133 1.24 -11.77 6.34
CA GLY A 133 0.62 -12.50 7.45
C GLY A 133 0.13 -11.58 8.57
N ALA A 134 -0.88 -12.05 9.31
CA ALA A 134 -1.54 -11.21 10.31
C ALA A 134 -0.61 -10.73 11.44
N GLY A 135 0.38 -11.55 11.83
CA GLY A 135 1.28 -11.22 12.93
C GLY A 135 2.26 -10.09 12.62
N PHE A 136 2.74 -10.00 11.38
CA PHE A 136 3.64 -8.95 10.94
C PHE A 136 2.91 -7.61 10.77
N GLU A 137 1.78 -7.63 10.07
CA GLU A 137 0.94 -6.44 9.86
C GLU A 137 0.49 -5.89 11.23
N GLN A 138 0.08 -6.76 12.15
CA GLN A 138 -0.27 -6.34 13.49
C GLN A 138 0.91 -5.68 14.22
N GLY A 139 2.12 -6.23 14.11
CA GLY A 139 3.33 -5.66 14.73
C GLY A 139 3.64 -4.26 14.19
N PHE A 140 3.65 -4.11 12.88
CA PHE A 140 3.89 -2.82 12.22
C PHE A 140 2.81 -1.78 12.58
N TYR A 141 1.53 -2.17 12.50
CA TYR A 141 0.42 -1.24 12.70
C TYR A 141 0.10 -0.93 14.15
N GLN A 142 0.60 -1.68 15.12
CA GLN A 142 0.53 -1.27 16.53
C GLN A 142 1.22 0.08 16.74
N THR A 143 2.41 0.24 16.15
CA THR A 143 3.17 1.48 16.18
C THR A 143 2.49 2.56 15.33
N GLU A 144 2.14 2.26 14.08
CA GLU A 144 1.53 3.26 13.19
C GLU A 144 0.18 3.77 13.72
N ARG A 145 -0.60 2.94 14.42
CA ARG A 145 -1.89 3.32 15.02
C ARG A 145 -1.74 4.39 16.11
N SER A 146 -0.56 4.55 16.71
CA SER A 146 -0.29 5.62 17.68
C SER A 146 -0.24 7.00 17.02
N LYS A 147 0.13 7.06 15.73
CA LYS A 147 0.21 8.31 14.98
C LYS A 147 -1.20 8.86 14.71
N PRO A 148 -1.44 10.16 14.91
CA PRO A 148 -2.69 10.80 14.52
C PRO A 148 -3.00 10.54 13.04
N LEU A 149 -4.29 10.47 12.71
CA LEU A 149 -4.76 10.51 11.33
C LEU A 149 -5.30 11.92 11.08
N ASP A 150 -4.79 12.60 10.06
CA ASP A 150 -5.19 13.97 9.66
C ASP A 150 -6.35 13.98 8.64
N GLY A 151 -6.81 12.80 8.23
CA GLY A 151 -7.86 12.63 7.24
C GLY A 151 -7.38 12.00 5.94
N VAL A 152 -6.08 11.91 5.70
CA VAL A 152 -5.49 11.32 4.49
C VAL A 152 -4.39 10.35 4.89
N VAL A 153 -4.34 9.19 4.23
CA VAL A 153 -3.28 8.19 4.46
C VAL A 153 -2.61 7.91 3.14
N HIS A 154 -1.29 8.06 3.15
CA HIS A 154 -0.42 7.82 2.00
C HIS A 154 0.16 6.41 2.05
N LEU A 155 0.44 5.86 0.87
CA LEU A 155 0.99 4.54 0.69
C LEU A 155 2.32 4.42 1.43
N SER A 156 2.36 3.52 2.40
CA SER A 156 3.61 3.16 3.07
C SER A 156 4.46 2.25 2.17
N TRP A 157 5.77 2.17 2.46
CA TRP A 157 6.65 1.19 1.81
C TRP A 157 6.14 -0.25 1.96
N LEU A 158 5.50 -0.58 3.08
CA LEU A 158 4.84 -1.86 3.29
C LEU A 158 3.73 -2.12 2.26
N GLY A 159 2.83 -1.15 2.12
CA GLY A 159 1.73 -1.22 1.15
C GLY A 159 2.27 -1.29 -0.28
N PHE A 160 3.33 -0.53 -0.59
CA PHE A 160 3.99 -0.53 -1.88
C PHE A 160 4.58 -1.90 -2.23
N CYS A 161 5.34 -2.52 -1.32
CA CYS A 161 5.89 -3.87 -1.52
C CYS A 161 4.79 -4.90 -1.78
N LYS A 162 3.70 -4.83 -0.99
CA LYS A 162 2.58 -5.76 -1.11
C LYS A 162 1.88 -5.61 -2.45
N ALA A 163 1.65 -4.38 -2.87
CA ALA A 163 1.05 -4.06 -4.16
C ALA A 163 1.92 -4.46 -5.35
N LYS A 164 3.24 -4.29 -5.26
CA LYS A 164 4.23 -4.72 -6.26
C LYS A 164 4.42 -6.24 -6.32
N GLY A 165 3.88 -6.96 -5.35
CA GLY A 165 3.96 -8.41 -5.30
C GLY A 165 5.27 -8.95 -4.73
N THR A 166 5.98 -8.13 -3.94
CA THR A 166 7.24 -8.51 -3.32
C THR A 166 6.98 -9.38 -2.09
N LEU A 167 7.64 -10.53 -2.03
CA LEU A 167 7.64 -11.42 -0.86
C LEU A 167 8.59 -10.88 0.21
N LEU A 168 8.12 -10.84 1.45
CA LEU A 168 8.97 -10.46 2.59
C LEU A 168 9.99 -11.57 2.91
N PRO A 169 11.21 -11.22 3.36
CA PRO A 169 12.17 -12.19 3.87
C PRO A 169 11.64 -12.77 5.19
N GLY A 170 11.89 -14.04 5.48
CA GLY A 170 11.36 -14.67 6.69
C GLY A 170 11.87 -14.04 7.99
N LYS A 171 11.05 -14.05 9.05
CA LYS A 171 11.44 -13.54 10.38
C LYS A 171 12.76 -14.13 10.90
N ASN A 172 13.02 -15.41 10.63
CA ASN A 172 14.19 -16.11 11.15
C ASN A 172 15.43 -16.01 10.24
N SER A 173 15.38 -15.25 9.15
CA SER A 173 16.55 -15.08 8.26
C SER A 173 17.64 -14.18 8.84
N GLY A 174 17.30 -13.39 9.87
CA GLY A 174 18.22 -12.47 10.54
C GLY A 174 18.47 -11.16 9.80
N THR A 175 19.04 -10.19 10.52
CA THR A 175 19.19 -8.78 10.07
C THR A 175 19.99 -8.64 8.79
N ARG A 176 21.07 -9.41 8.62
CA ARG A 176 21.91 -9.34 7.39
C ARG A 176 21.12 -9.72 6.14
N ALA A 177 20.26 -10.74 6.23
CA ALA A 177 19.40 -11.15 5.13
C ALA A 177 18.33 -10.09 4.83
N TRP A 178 17.79 -9.44 5.86
CA TRP A 178 16.85 -8.33 5.70
C TRP A 178 17.49 -7.12 5.03
N GLU A 179 18.71 -6.75 5.43
CA GLU A 179 19.46 -5.67 4.80
C GLU A 179 19.76 -5.96 3.33
N GLN A 180 20.18 -7.20 3.01
CA GLN A 180 20.44 -7.60 1.63
C GLN A 180 19.16 -7.53 0.79
N TRP A 181 18.05 -8.09 1.30
CA TRP A 181 16.75 -8.01 0.65
C TRP A 181 16.32 -6.55 0.43
N ALA A 182 16.43 -5.70 1.46
CA ALA A 182 16.03 -4.31 1.37
C ALA A 182 16.89 -3.54 0.36
N ARG A 183 18.19 -3.82 0.24
CA ARG A 183 19.05 -3.21 -0.79
C ARG A 183 18.62 -3.61 -2.20
N THR A 184 18.34 -4.90 -2.42
CA THR A 184 17.89 -5.40 -3.72
C THR A 184 16.57 -4.76 -4.14
N GLU A 185 15.58 -4.78 -3.25
CA GLU A 185 14.26 -4.22 -3.54
C GLU A 185 14.30 -2.69 -3.68
N ALA A 186 15.10 -1.99 -2.86
CA ALA A 186 15.24 -0.54 -2.94
C ALA A 186 15.77 -0.08 -4.31
N LYS A 187 16.71 -0.82 -4.90
CA LYS A 187 17.20 -0.54 -6.25
C LYS A 187 16.07 -0.68 -7.28
N ILE A 188 15.34 -1.78 -7.24
CA ILE A 188 14.21 -2.04 -8.16
C ILE A 188 13.16 -0.93 -8.00
N PHE A 189 12.81 -0.58 -6.76
CA PHE A 189 11.79 0.43 -6.50
C PHE A 189 12.24 1.83 -6.86
N SER A 190 13.52 2.17 -6.70
CA SER A 190 14.05 3.46 -7.16
C SER A 190 13.94 3.63 -8.67
N GLU A 191 14.22 2.58 -9.43
CA GLU A 191 14.07 2.57 -10.89
C GLU A 191 12.60 2.71 -11.30
N ASP A 192 11.68 2.05 -10.56
CA ASP A 192 10.24 2.08 -10.85
C ASP A 192 9.55 3.39 -10.43
N SER A 193 9.96 3.99 -9.31
CA SER A 193 9.27 5.14 -8.69
C SER A 193 9.94 6.48 -8.94
N GLY A 194 11.22 6.50 -9.30
CA GLY A 194 12.04 7.72 -9.34
C GLY A 194 12.50 8.21 -7.96
N GLU A 195 12.11 7.52 -6.87
CA GLU A 195 12.61 7.81 -5.52
C GLU A 195 14.09 7.42 -5.36
N LEU A 196 14.78 8.07 -4.42
CA LEU A 196 16.15 7.69 -4.08
C LEU A 196 16.18 6.28 -3.48
N ALA A 197 17.08 5.43 -3.99
CA ALA A 197 17.26 4.08 -3.48
C ALA A 197 17.60 4.05 -1.98
N SER A 198 18.27 5.08 -1.47
CA SER A 198 18.55 5.24 -0.04
C SER A 198 17.28 5.44 0.80
N HIS A 199 16.31 6.25 0.33
CA HIS A 199 15.02 6.42 0.98
C HIS A 199 14.20 5.13 0.99
N ALA A 200 14.14 4.45 -0.16
CA ALA A 200 13.48 3.15 -0.27
C ALA A 200 14.12 2.17 0.73
N TYR A 201 15.45 2.02 0.70
CA TYR A 201 16.17 1.11 1.59
C TYR A 201 15.87 1.34 3.07
N VAL A 202 15.92 2.59 3.52
CA VAL A 202 15.60 2.96 4.92
C VAL A 202 14.15 2.61 5.27
N GLY A 203 13.20 2.95 4.40
CA GLY A 203 11.79 2.63 4.59
C GLY A 203 11.50 1.13 4.66
N LEU A 204 12.12 0.36 3.77
CA LEU A 204 12.03 -1.09 3.72
C LEU A 204 12.55 -1.74 5.01
N LEU A 205 13.75 -1.34 5.46
CA LEU A 205 14.36 -1.88 6.66
C LEU A 205 13.56 -1.52 7.92
N THR A 206 13.03 -0.30 7.98
CA THR A 206 12.21 0.19 9.10
C THR A 206 10.97 -0.68 9.29
N PHE A 207 10.21 -0.94 8.22
CA PHE A 207 9.00 -1.73 8.38
C PHE A 207 9.29 -3.19 8.73
N LEU A 208 10.39 -3.78 8.22
CA LEU A 208 10.79 -5.15 8.57
C LEU A 208 11.07 -5.28 10.07
N GLN A 209 11.74 -4.29 10.65
CA GLN A 209 12.01 -4.27 12.07
C GLN A 209 10.73 -4.11 12.88
N LEU A 210 9.94 -3.08 12.58
CA LEU A 210 8.65 -2.87 13.25
C LEU A 210 7.74 -4.10 13.17
N GLY A 211 7.63 -4.73 12.00
CA GLY A 211 6.78 -5.90 11.80
C GLY A 211 7.30 -7.18 12.49
N TYR A 212 8.62 -7.44 12.49
CA TYR A 212 9.17 -8.68 13.05
C TYR A 212 9.55 -8.63 14.52
N THR A 213 10.02 -7.48 15.00
CA THR A 213 10.50 -7.33 16.37
C THR A 213 9.49 -6.61 17.25
N ARG A 214 8.52 -5.87 16.67
CA ARG A 214 7.62 -4.95 17.37
C ARG A 214 8.34 -3.80 18.10
N TYR A 215 9.64 -3.65 17.84
CA TYR A 215 10.44 -2.56 18.39
C TYR A 215 10.65 -1.51 17.31
N TYR A 216 10.40 -0.25 17.66
CA TYR A 216 11.08 0.85 17.01
C TYR A 216 12.57 0.63 17.25
N ALA A 217 13.41 0.90 16.25
CA ALA A 217 14.84 0.99 16.46
C ALA A 217 15.16 2.24 17.30
N GLY A 218 14.80 2.21 18.58
CA GLY A 218 14.78 3.36 19.48
C GLY A 218 14.64 3.01 20.97
N GLU A 219 14.30 1.77 21.35
CA GLU A 219 14.19 1.40 22.78
C GLU A 219 15.33 0.51 23.32
N ASP A 220 16.40 0.26 22.56
CA ASP A 220 17.71 -0.12 23.14
C ASP A 220 18.88 -0.18 22.15
N LYS A 221 18.60 -0.13 20.85
CA LYS A 221 19.57 0.22 19.80
C LYS A 221 18.88 1.12 18.81
N GLN A 222 19.08 2.42 18.97
CA GLN A 222 18.67 3.38 17.97
C GLN A 222 19.43 3.02 16.69
N LEU A 223 18.73 2.52 15.67
CA LEU A 223 19.35 2.52 14.36
C LEU A 223 19.45 3.98 14.00
N ASP A 224 20.69 4.44 13.94
CA ASP A 224 20.99 5.77 13.47
C ASP A 224 20.66 5.79 11.97
N TYR A 225 19.40 6.12 11.68
CA TYR A 225 18.88 6.21 10.32
C TYR A 225 19.69 7.19 9.48
N GLU A 226 20.25 8.23 10.10
CA GLU A 226 21.13 9.19 9.44
C GLU A 226 22.48 8.55 9.11
N ALA A 227 23.05 7.74 10.00
CA ALA A 227 24.26 6.95 9.70
C ALA A 227 24.01 5.86 8.66
N ILE A 228 22.86 5.19 8.69
CA ILE A 228 22.47 4.17 7.69
C ILE A 228 22.29 4.82 6.32
N PHE A 229 21.58 5.95 6.27
CA PHE A 229 21.40 6.75 5.07
C PHE A 229 22.76 7.23 4.53
N LYS A 230 23.59 7.87 5.36
CA LYS A 230 24.94 8.32 4.98
C LYS A 230 25.87 7.18 4.59
N ALA A 231 25.72 5.99 5.16
CA ALA A 231 26.50 4.81 4.78
C ALA A 231 26.05 4.23 3.43
N TYR A 232 24.74 4.22 3.16
CA TYR A 232 24.20 3.82 1.87
C TYR A 232 24.64 4.80 0.76
N ASP A 233 24.46 6.11 0.97
CA ASP A 233 24.83 7.12 -0.03
C ASP A 233 26.34 7.09 -0.33
N ARG A 234 27.20 6.95 0.69
CA ARG A 234 28.66 6.85 0.49
C ARG A 234 29.08 5.60 -0.28
N ALA A 235 28.37 4.48 -0.13
CA ALA A 235 28.69 3.24 -0.82
C ALA A 235 28.24 3.23 -2.30
N HIS A 236 27.33 4.13 -2.68
CA HIS A 236 26.63 4.07 -3.97
C HIS A 236 26.68 5.36 -4.80
N HIS A 237 27.18 6.47 -4.23
CA HIS A 237 27.41 7.74 -4.94
C HIS A 237 28.89 8.20 -4.91
N ALA A 238 29.81 7.36 -4.41
CA ALA A 238 31.25 7.56 -4.56
C ALA A 238 31.74 6.95 -5.90
N SER A 239 31.37 7.57 -7.01
CA SER A 239 31.92 7.31 -8.35
C SER A 239 31.86 8.58 -9.18
#